data_AF-A0A955WE29-F1
#
_entry.id   AF-A0A955WE29-F1
#
_cell.length_a   1.000
_cell.length_b   1.000
_cell.length_c   1.000
_cell.angle_alpha   90.00
_cell.angle_beta   90.00
_cell.angle_gamma   90.00
#
_symmetry.space_group_name_H-M   'P 1'
#
loop_
_entity.id
_entity.type
_entity.pdbx_description
1 polymer ?
#
loop_
_entity_poly.entity_id
_entity_poly.type
_entity_poly.pdbx_seq_one_letter_code
_entity_poly.pdbx_strand_id
1 'polypeptide(L)'
;PPATEATPAEERAARAAAARAENARNEEARQAAELQSARARVPVVMYSTTWCGVCASARTYLDARRVRFTEYDVESNEAARAEHARLNPQRSVPTFDIGGEVLTGFSETAFEAALDAAAARRTP
;
A
#
# COMPACT_ATOMS: atom_id res chain seq x y z
N PRO A 1 23.74 55.19 8.66
CA PRO A 1 23.24 53.79 8.76
C PRO A 1 23.05 53.40 10.24
N PRO A 2 22.09 52.52 10.58
CA PRO A 2 22.42 51.11 10.51
C PRO A 2 21.30 50.24 9.93
N ALA A 3 21.71 49.06 9.48
CA ALA A 3 20.83 47.97 9.11
C ALA A 3 19.87 47.67 10.27
N THR A 4 18.62 47.36 9.94
CA THR A 4 17.65 46.78 10.87
C THR A 4 18.15 45.40 11.28
N GLU A 5 19.03 45.33 12.27
CA GLU A 5 19.45 44.07 12.87
C GLU A 5 18.28 43.55 13.72
N ALA A 6 17.77 42.37 13.39
CA ALA A 6 16.72 41.71 14.16
C ALA A 6 17.18 41.54 15.61
N THR A 7 16.28 41.76 16.56
CA THR A 7 16.61 41.61 17.98
C THR A 7 17.00 40.15 18.27
N PRO A 8 17.90 39.91 19.23
CA PRO A 8 18.25 38.54 19.64
C PRO A 8 17.03 37.69 20.03
N ALA A 9 15.91 38.31 20.45
CA ALA A 9 14.65 37.65 20.71
C ALA A 9 13.93 37.19 19.43
N GLU A 10 13.87 38.03 18.40
CA GLU A 10 13.28 37.69 17.09
C GLU A 10 14.07 36.58 16.39
N GLU A 11 15.40 36.63 16.45
CA GLU A 11 16.23 35.56 15.90
C GLU A 11 16.04 34.23 16.64
N ARG A 12 15.91 34.25 17.98
CA ARG A 12 15.61 33.04 18.77
C ARG A 12 14.23 32.47 18.43
N ALA A 13 13.23 33.34 18.24
CA ALA A 13 11.90 32.92 17.81
C ALA A 13 11.93 32.29 16.41
N ALA A 14 12.66 32.88 15.46
CA ALA A 14 12.84 32.34 14.12
C ALA A 14 13.55 30.97 14.14
N ARG A 15 14.62 30.81 14.94
CA ARG A 15 15.33 29.54 15.13
C ARG A 15 14.42 28.46 15.74
N ALA A 16 13.60 28.81 16.72
CA ALA A 16 12.64 27.88 17.34
C ALA A 16 11.54 27.45 16.35
N ALA A 17 11.03 28.37 15.52
CA ALA A 17 10.06 28.05 14.48
C ALA A 17 10.65 27.12 13.41
N ALA A 18 11.89 27.37 12.97
CA ALA A 18 12.59 26.52 12.02
C ALA A 18 12.80 25.09 12.56
N ALA A 19 13.24 24.95 13.82
CA ALA A 19 13.43 23.66 14.46
C ALA A 19 12.11 22.86 14.59
N ARG A 20 10.99 23.52 14.90
CA ARG A 20 9.67 22.87 14.94
C ARG A 20 9.24 22.36 13.55
N ALA A 21 9.44 23.17 12.51
CA ALA A 21 9.12 22.77 11.15
C ALA A 21 10.00 21.61 10.66
N GLU A 22 11.26 21.56 11.07
CA GLU A 22 12.16 20.43 10.79
C GLU A 22 11.73 19.15 11.50
N ASN A 23 11.36 19.24 12.78
CA ASN A 23 10.85 18.09 13.52
C ASN A 23 9.57 17.52 12.90
N ALA A 24 8.61 18.36 12.50
CA ALA A 24 7.38 17.91 11.86
C ALA A 24 7.65 17.13 10.56
N ARG A 25 8.53 17.65 9.69
CA ARG A 25 8.95 16.95 8.46
C ARG A 25 9.63 15.61 8.76
N ASN A 26 10.45 15.56 9.81
CA ASN A 26 11.12 14.33 10.24
C ASN A 26 10.12 13.29 10.76
N GLU A 27 9.06 13.71 11.45
CA GLU A 27 7.98 12.83 11.92
C GLU A 27 7.16 12.27 10.74
N GLU A 28 6.77 13.12 9.79
CA GLU A 28 6.07 12.71 8.56
C GLU A 28 6.90 11.68 7.75
N ALA A 29 8.20 11.91 7.59
CA ALA A 29 9.08 10.99 6.87
C ALA A 29 9.18 9.62 7.55
N ARG A 30 9.22 9.59 8.89
CA ARG A 30 9.23 8.34 9.68
C ARG A 30 7.92 7.57 9.52
N GLN A 31 6.79 8.27 9.62
CA GLN A 31 5.46 7.69 9.42
C GLN A 31 5.31 7.09 8.02
N ALA A 32 5.78 7.79 6.99
CA ALA A 32 5.77 7.28 5.61
C ALA A 32 6.63 6.02 5.44
N ALA A 33 7.82 5.99 6.05
CA ALA A 33 8.70 4.82 6.02
C ALA A 33 8.12 3.62 6.78
N GLU A 34 7.42 3.87 7.88
CA GLU A 34 6.71 2.85 8.64
C GLU A 34 5.55 2.25 7.85
N LEU A 35 4.70 3.09 7.25
CA LEU A 35 3.61 2.65 6.39
C LEU A 35 4.14 1.83 5.21
N GLN A 36 5.22 2.28 4.56
CA GLN A 36 5.84 1.53 3.47
C GLN A 36 6.35 0.17 3.93
N SER A 37 6.94 0.11 5.12
CA SER A 37 7.41 -1.15 5.72
C SER A 37 6.26 -2.08 6.09
N ALA A 38 5.13 -1.53 6.55
CA ALA A 38 3.92 -2.29 6.84
C ALA A 38 3.30 -2.87 5.56
N ARG A 39 3.15 -2.06 4.50
CA ARG A 39 2.67 -2.51 3.18
C ARG A 39 3.50 -3.65 2.62
N ALA A 40 4.84 -3.57 2.72
CA ALA A 40 5.74 -4.61 2.24
C ALA A 40 5.60 -5.97 2.96
N ARG A 41 4.96 -5.99 4.13
CA ARG A 41 4.69 -7.21 4.92
C ARG A 41 3.27 -7.74 4.75
N VAL A 42 2.39 -7.02 4.03
CA VAL A 42 1.03 -7.50 3.75
C VAL A 42 1.12 -8.68 2.78
N PRO A 43 0.59 -9.87 3.14
CA PRO A 43 0.53 -10.98 2.21
C PRO A 43 -0.51 -10.69 1.13
N VAL A 44 -0.16 -10.93 -0.13
CA VAL A 44 -1.05 -10.77 -1.28
C VAL A 44 -1.20 -12.11 -1.98
N VAL A 45 -2.44 -12.56 -2.15
CA VAL A 45 -2.79 -13.72 -2.96
C VAL A 45 -3.70 -13.27 -4.10
N MET A 46 -3.40 -13.68 -5.32
CA MET A 46 -4.24 -13.47 -6.49
C MET A 46 -4.78 -14.81 -6.99
N TYR A 47 -6.10 -14.92 -7.07
CA TYR A 47 -6.81 -16.00 -7.74
C TYR A 47 -7.09 -15.58 -9.17
N SER A 48 -6.60 -16.34 -10.14
CA SER A 48 -6.59 -15.99 -11.55
C SER A 48 -6.97 -17.18 -12.44
N THR A 49 -6.98 -16.92 -13.75
CA THR A 49 -6.89 -17.97 -14.78
C THR A 49 -5.84 -17.57 -15.81
N THR A 50 -5.30 -18.56 -16.53
CA THR A 50 -4.22 -18.34 -17.51
C THR A 50 -4.65 -17.49 -18.70
N TRP A 51 -5.89 -17.63 -19.15
CA TRP A 51 -6.45 -16.98 -20.34
C TRP A 51 -7.06 -15.59 -20.08
N CYS A 52 -7.22 -15.18 -18.82
CA CYS A 52 -7.88 -13.91 -18.49
C CYS A 52 -6.95 -12.71 -18.73
N GLY A 53 -7.35 -11.81 -19.64
CA GLY A 53 -6.60 -10.59 -19.95
C GLY A 53 -6.46 -9.64 -18.76
N VAL A 54 -7.49 -9.49 -17.92
CA VAL A 54 -7.42 -8.64 -16.72
C VAL A 54 -6.44 -9.21 -15.69
N CYS A 55 -6.36 -10.54 -15.56
CA CYS A 55 -5.34 -11.20 -14.73
C CYS A 55 -3.93 -10.92 -15.25
N ALA A 56 -3.72 -10.89 -16.56
CA ALA A 56 -2.43 -10.53 -17.16
C ALA A 56 -2.05 -9.06 -16.88
N SER A 57 -3.01 -8.13 -16.98
CA SER A 57 -2.80 -6.73 -16.62
C SER A 57 -2.44 -6.55 -15.15
N ALA A 58 -3.13 -7.28 -14.25
CA ALA A 58 -2.82 -7.25 -12.83
C ALA A 58 -1.40 -7.77 -12.54
N ARG A 59 -1.00 -8.89 -13.11
CA ARG A 59 0.39 -9.41 -12.99
C ARG A 59 1.42 -8.37 -13.40
N THR A 60 1.23 -7.79 -14.58
CA THR A 60 2.13 -6.76 -15.13
C THR A 60 2.27 -5.59 -14.16
N TYR A 61 1.16 -5.13 -13.58
CA TYR A 61 1.17 -4.06 -12.60
C TYR A 61 1.92 -4.43 -11.31
N LEU A 62 1.61 -5.62 -10.75
CA LEU A 62 2.25 -6.10 -9.51
C LEU A 62 3.76 -6.28 -9.70
N ASP A 63 4.18 -6.82 -10.84
CA ASP A 63 5.58 -6.99 -11.20
C ASP A 63 6.29 -5.64 -11.37
N ALA A 64 5.68 -4.70 -12.08
CA ALA A 64 6.22 -3.35 -12.28
C ALA A 64 6.42 -2.60 -10.95
N ARG A 65 5.50 -2.80 -9.99
CA ARG A 65 5.58 -2.23 -8.64
C ARG A 65 6.39 -3.08 -7.66
N ARG A 66 6.89 -4.24 -8.08
CA ARG A 66 7.61 -5.21 -7.24
C ARG A 66 6.83 -5.62 -6.00
N VAL A 67 5.51 -5.72 -6.15
CA VAL A 67 4.64 -6.26 -5.10
C VAL A 67 4.89 -7.76 -5.02
N ARG A 68 5.14 -8.28 -3.82
CA ARG A 68 5.27 -9.72 -3.63
C ARG A 68 3.88 -10.32 -3.50
N PHE A 69 3.55 -11.30 -4.33
CA PHE A 69 2.27 -11.98 -4.29
C PHE A 69 2.41 -13.46 -4.62
N THR A 70 1.40 -14.23 -4.23
CA THR A 70 1.23 -15.62 -4.68
C THR A 70 0.07 -15.66 -5.68
N GLU A 71 0.27 -16.29 -6.82
CA GLU A 71 -0.79 -16.52 -7.81
C GLU A 71 -1.27 -17.98 -7.74
N TYR A 72 -2.59 -18.16 -7.72
CA TYR A 72 -3.21 -19.47 -7.91
C TYR A 72 -4.18 -19.43 -9.07
N ASP A 73 -3.93 -20.30 -10.05
CA ASP A 73 -4.88 -20.58 -11.12
C ASP A 73 -6.00 -21.49 -10.60
N VAL A 74 -7.22 -20.96 -10.58
CA VAL A 74 -8.39 -21.66 -10.04
C VAL A 74 -8.91 -22.78 -10.95
N GLU A 75 -8.45 -22.86 -12.20
CA GLU A 75 -8.82 -23.96 -13.11
C GLU A 75 -7.95 -25.19 -12.89
N SER A 76 -6.68 -25.00 -12.50
CA SER A 76 -5.71 -26.07 -12.31
C SER A 76 -5.49 -26.47 -10.85
N ASN A 77 -5.96 -25.67 -9.88
CA ASN A 77 -5.83 -25.96 -8.45
C ASN A 77 -7.19 -26.02 -7.75
N GLU A 78 -7.61 -27.23 -7.36
CA GLU A 78 -8.89 -27.46 -6.69
C GLU A 78 -9.02 -26.78 -5.32
N ALA A 79 -7.94 -26.76 -4.53
CA ALA A 79 -7.95 -26.09 -3.23
C ALA A 79 -8.10 -24.58 -3.39
N ALA A 80 -7.38 -23.98 -4.36
CA ALA A 80 -7.52 -22.57 -4.69
C ALA A 80 -8.91 -22.24 -5.24
N ARG A 81 -9.49 -23.11 -6.07
CA ARG A 81 -10.87 -22.97 -6.56
C ARG A 81 -11.90 -22.97 -5.43
N ALA A 82 -11.72 -23.83 -4.42
CA ALA A 82 -12.59 -23.90 -3.27
C ALA A 82 -12.48 -22.63 -2.40
N GLU A 83 -11.25 -22.18 -2.13
CA GLU A 83 -11.01 -20.98 -1.33
C GLU A 83 -11.48 -19.71 -2.06
N HIS A 84 -11.19 -19.58 -3.35
CA HIS A 84 -11.71 -18.49 -4.19
C HIS A 84 -13.23 -18.39 -4.14
N ALA A 85 -13.93 -19.52 -4.21
CA ALA A 85 -15.38 -19.55 -4.12
C ALA A 85 -15.92 -19.15 -2.74
N ARG A 86 -15.16 -19.44 -1.67
CA ARG A 86 -15.49 -19.02 -0.31
C ARG A 86 -15.33 -17.52 -0.13
N LEU A 87 -14.25 -16.95 -0.66
CA LEU A 87 -13.94 -15.52 -0.60
C LEU A 87 -14.86 -14.70 -1.52
N ASN A 88 -15.15 -15.23 -2.71
CA ASN A 88 -15.94 -14.58 -3.75
C ASN A 88 -16.96 -15.57 -4.34
N PRO A 89 -18.22 -15.55 -3.87
CA PRO A 89 -19.28 -16.43 -4.38
C PRO A 89 -19.58 -16.23 -5.88
N GLN A 90 -19.27 -15.06 -6.44
CA GLN A 90 -19.44 -14.80 -7.88
C GLN A 90 -18.36 -15.46 -8.74
N ARG A 91 -17.27 -15.95 -8.12
CA ARG A 91 -16.16 -16.66 -8.78
C ARG A 91 -15.56 -15.89 -9.96
N SER A 92 -15.59 -14.57 -9.91
CA SER A 92 -14.94 -13.71 -10.90
C SER A 92 -13.43 -13.65 -10.67
N VAL A 93 -12.66 -13.54 -11.76
CA VAL A 93 -11.21 -13.36 -11.73
C VAL A 93 -10.80 -12.05 -12.41
N PRO A 94 -9.72 -11.39 -11.97
CA PRO A 94 -8.94 -11.74 -10.77
C PRO A 94 -9.73 -11.47 -9.48
N THR A 95 -9.44 -12.23 -8.43
CA THR A 95 -9.84 -11.90 -7.04
C THR A 95 -8.58 -11.90 -6.20
N PHE A 96 -8.42 -10.92 -5.32
CA PHE A 96 -7.29 -10.80 -4.41
C PHE A 96 -7.71 -11.01 -2.97
N ASP A 97 -6.85 -11.67 -2.19
CA ASP A 97 -6.82 -11.55 -0.73
C ASP A 97 -5.55 -10.77 -0.35
N ILE A 98 -5.75 -9.56 0.14
CA ILE A 98 -4.71 -8.59 0.50
C ILE A 98 -4.70 -8.50 2.02
N GLY A 99 -4.02 -9.44 2.66
CA GLY A 99 -3.90 -9.51 4.10
C GLY A 99 -5.24 -9.49 4.84
N GLY A 100 -6.23 -10.22 4.32
CA GLY A 100 -7.60 -10.31 4.82
C GLY A 100 -8.58 -9.35 4.15
N GLU A 101 -8.10 -8.43 3.28
CA GLU A 101 -8.96 -7.58 2.45
C GLU A 101 -9.26 -8.27 1.13
N VAL A 102 -10.53 -8.55 0.83
CA VAL A 102 -10.91 -9.21 -0.42
C VAL A 102 -11.24 -8.16 -1.48
N LEU A 103 -10.50 -8.16 -2.58
CA LEU A 103 -10.74 -7.28 -3.73
C LEU A 103 -11.13 -8.10 -4.95
N THR A 104 -12.30 -7.83 -5.51
CA THR A 104 -12.79 -8.44 -6.75
C THR A 104 -12.51 -7.58 -7.97
N GLY A 105 -12.00 -8.20 -9.05
CA GLY A 105 -11.52 -7.50 -10.23
C GLY A 105 -10.19 -6.80 -9.98
N PHE A 106 -9.78 -5.95 -10.93
CA PHE A 106 -8.53 -5.21 -10.82
C PHE A 106 -8.69 -3.76 -11.27
N SER A 107 -8.28 -2.84 -10.40
CA SER A 107 -7.90 -1.48 -10.75
C SER A 107 -6.75 -1.06 -9.82
N GLU A 108 -5.82 -0.26 -10.33
CA GLU A 108 -4.66 0.18 -9.53
C GLU A 108 -5.11 0.89 -8.25
N THR A 109 -6.07 1.81 -8.36
CA THR A 109 -6.60 2.58 -7.22
C THR A 109 -7.22 1.68 -6.16
N ALA A 110 -8.05 0.70 -6.55
CA ALA A 110 -8.68 -0.19 -5.58
C ALA A 110 -7.66 -1.15 -4.93
N PHE A 111 -6.67 -1.60 -5.70
CA PHE A 111 -5.60 -2.44 -5.18
C PHE A 111 -4.77 -1.69 -4.12
N GLU A 112 -4.36 -0.46 -4.41
CA GLU A 112 -3.58 0.35 -3.48
C GLU A 112 -4.38 0.69 -2.22
N ALA A 113 -5.67 1.03 -2.35
CA ALA A 113 -6.53 1.28 -1.20
C ALA A 113 -6.69 0.03 -0.31
N ALA A 114 -6.85 -1.15 -0.91
CA ALA A 114 -6.93 -2.41 -0.17
C ALA A 114 -5.60 -2.73 0.54
N LEU A 115 -4.46 -2.48 -0.13
CA LEU A 115 -3.13 -2.67 0.45
C LEU A 115 -2.88 -1.71 1.63
N ASP A 116 -3.27 -0.45 1.51
CA ASP A 116 -3.14 0.55 2.57
C ASP A 116 -4.05 0.22 3.77
N ALA A 117 -5.30 -0.17 3.51
CA ALA A 117 -6.22 -0.64 4.56
C ALA A 117 -5.65 -1.87 5.29
N ALA A 118 -5.07 -2.81 4.56
CA ALA A 118 -4.42 -3.99 5.13
C ALA A 118 -3.16 -3.64 5.93
N ALA A 119 -2.37 -2.67 5.47
CA ALA A 119 -1.16 -2.22 6.17
C ALA A 119 -1.50 -1.48 7.47
N ALA A 120 -2.48 -0.57 7.44
CA ALA A 120 -2.91 0.22 8.59
C ALA A 120 -3.37 -0.66 9.77
N ARG A 121 -3.99 -1.82 9.50
CA ARG A 121 -4.38 -2.80 10.54
C ARG A 121 -3.20 -3.53 11.20
N ARG A 122 -2.00 -3.43 10.62
CA ARG A 122 -0.77 -4.12 11.06
C ARG A 122 0.24 -3.19 11.71
N THR A 123 0.03 -1.88 11.61
CA THR A 123 0.83 -0.87 12.32
C THR A 123 0.32 -0.79 13.77
N PRO A 124 1.21 -0.84 14.77
CA PRO A 124 0.84 -0.80 16.20
C PRO A 124 0.30 0.55 16.67
#